data_AF-H1VQ52-F1
#
_entry.id   AF-H1VQ52-F1
#
_cell.length_a   1.000
_cell.length_b   1.000
_cell.length_c   1.000
_cell.angle_alpha   90.00
_cell.angle_beta   90.00
_cell.angle_gamma   90.00
#
_symmetry.space_group_name_H-M   'P 1'
#
loop_
_entity.id
_entity.type
_entity.pdbx_description
1 polymer ?
#
loop_
_entity_poly.entity_id
_entity_poly.type
_entity_poly.pdbx_seq_one_letter_code
_entity_poly.pdbx_strand_id
1 'polypeptide(L)'
;MDLHRCRFVPYPPSAINALAFSHPSARSKNQAALSRLAVGRANGDIEIWNPLAGAWHQETVLRSGADRSVDGLVWVNDPDDDDTTAALPGRSRLFSIGYTSAVTEWDLSTARPLRHASGQHGDIWTLSPVESRRRHQAGKEV
;
A
#
# COMPACT_ATOMS: atom_id res chain seq x y z
N MET A 1 34.60 4.91 26.57
CA MET A 1 33.56 5.47 25.68
C MET A 1 32.41 5.84 26.59
N ASP A 2 32.08 7.12 26.69
CA ASP A 2 31.02 7.59 27.59
C ASP A 2 29.69 7.62 26.85
N LEU A 3 28.65 7.02 27.44
CA LEU A 3 27.33 6.89 26.84
C LEU A 3 26.29 7.61 27.69
N HIS A 4 25.63 8.60 27.10
CA HIS A 4 24.49 9.27 27.74
C HIS A 4 23.18 8.64 27.26
N ARG A 5 22.46 8.00 28.18
CA ARG A 5 21.17 7.38 27.88
C ARG A 5 20.02 8.37 28.10
N CYS A 6 19.68 9.13 27.05
CA CYS A 6 18.55 10.06 27.07
C CYS A 6 17.20 9.32 27.01
N ARG A 7 16.23 9.73 27.85
CA ARG A 7 14.83 9.28 27.81
C ARG A 7 13.80 10.42 27.89
N PHE A 8 14.27 11.67 27.80
CA PHE A 8 13.44 12.86 27.96
C PHE A 8 12.74 13.30 26.66
N VAL A 9 13.02 12.65 25.52
CA VAL A 9 12.34 12.93 24.25
C VAL A 9 11.13 12.02 24.15
N PRO A 10 9.89 12.54 24.28
CA PRO A 10 8.71 11.73 24.04
C PRO A 10 8.57 11.45 22.55
N TYR A 11 8.48 10.18 22.18
CA TYR A 11 8.13 9.76 20.82
C TYR A 11 6.67 9.27 20.85
N PRO A 12 5.69 10.09 20.39
CA PRO A 12 4.29 9.71 20.46
C PRO A 12 4.00 8.59 19.45
N PRO A 13 3.57 7.40 19.90
CA PRO A 13 3.12 6.36 18.98
C PRO A 13 1.79 6.78 18.33
N SER A 14 1.59 6.40 17.08
CA SER A 14 0.29 6.51 16.39
C SER A 14 -0.32 5.13 16.19
N ALA A 15 -1.63 5.02 16.41
CA ALA A 15 -2.37 3.78 16.25
C ALA A 15 -2.29 3.28 14.80
N ILE A 16 -2.28 1.96 14.63
CA ILE A 16 -2.42 1.31 13.32
C ILE A 16 -3.91 1.16 13.05
N ASN A 17 -4.40 1.78 11.99
CA ASN A 17 -5.81 1.74 11.61
C ASN A 17 -6.03 0.79 10.41
N ALA A 18 -5.04 0.65 9.52
CA ALA A 18 -5.17 -0.18 8.33
C ALA A 18 -3.88 -0.94 8.00
N LEU A 19 -4.02 -2.14 7.45
CA LEU A 19 -2.93 -2.98 6.93
C LEU A 19 -3.32 -3.51 5.56
N ALA A 20 -2.42 -3.41 4.59
CA ALA A 20 -2.65 -3.96 3.26
C ALA A 20 -1.35 -4.48 2.64
N PHE A 21 -1.34 -5.75 2.24
CA PHE A 21 -0.26 -6.31 1.43
C PHE A 21 -0.49 -6.01 -0.04
N SER A 22 0.58 -5.70 -0.76
CA SER A 22 0.51 -5.55 -2.22
C SER A 22 0.12 -6.88 -2.87
N HIS A 23 0.70 -7.98 -2.43
CA HIS A 23 0.37 -9.33 -2.91
C HIS A 23 -0.14 -10.17 -1.74
N PRO A 24 -1.46 -10.33 -1.55
CA PRO A 24 -2.03 -11.12 -0.44
C PRO A 24 -1.59 -12.59 -0.46
N SER A 25 -1.35 -13.13 -1.66
CA SER A 25 -0.76 -14.46 -1.87
C SER A 25 0.21 -14.38 -3.04
N ALA A 26 1.50 -14.45 -2.75
CA ALA A 26 2.54 -14.44 -3.77
C ALA A 26 2.54 -15.79 -4.51
N ARG A 27 2.20 -15.77 -5.81
CA ARG A 27 2.16 -16.97 -6.65
C ARG A 27 3.50 -17.28 -7.33
N SER A 28 4.46 -16.36 -7.22
CA SER A 28 5.79 -16.44 -7.83
C SER A 28 6.84 -15.87 -6.88
N LYS A 29 8.09 -16.32 -7.04
CA LYS A 29 9.26 -15.75 -6.33
C LYS A 29 9.41 -14.25 -6.58
N ASN A 30 9.10 -13.80 -7.81
CA ASN A 30 9.18 -12.37 -8.16
C ASN A 30 8.13 -11.56 -7.38
N GLN A 31 6.89 -12.05 -7.30
CA GLN A 31 5.84 -11.41 -6.51
C GLN A 31 6.17 -11.41 -5.02
N ALA A 32 6.79 -12.47 -4.50
CA ALA A 32 7.25 -12.52 -3.11
C ALA A 32 8.33 -11.46 -2.83
N ALA A 33 9.27 -11.26 -3.75
CA ALA A 33 10.34 -10.25 -3.62
C ALA A 33 9.82 -8.81 -3.74
N LEU A 34 8.76 -8.59 -4.52
CA LEU A 34 8.11 -7.29 -4.70
C LEU A 34 7.01 -7.03 -3.69
N SER A 35 6.67 -8.01 -2.85
CA SER A 35 5.63 -7.85 -1.84
C SER A 35 6.01 -6.74 -0.86
N ARG A 36 5.05 -5.86 -0.58
CA ARG A 36 5.17 -4.76 0.37
C ARG A 36 3.94 -4.77 1.25
N LEU A 37 4.13 -4.41 2.51
CA LEU A 37 3.07 -4.13 3.46
C LEU A 37 2.94 -2.62 3.61
N ALA A 38 1.75 -2.09 3.36
CA ALA A 38 1.38 -0.74 3.74
C ALA A 38 0.72 -0.75 5.12
N VAL A 39 1.17 0.13 6.01
CA VAL A 39 0.64 0.31 7.36
C VAL A 39 0.11 1.73 7.48
N GLY A 40 -1.21 1.87 7.65
CA GLY A 40 -1.89 3.15 7.78
C GLY A 40 -2.03 3.55 9.24
N ARG A 41 -1.64 4.77 9.56
CA ARG A 41 -1.62 5.30 10.93
C ARG A 41 -2.75 6.31 11.16
N ALA A 42 -3.15 6.45 12.42
CA ALA A 42 -4.16 7.42 12.83
C ALA A 42 -3.71 8.89 12.66
N ASN A 43 -2.40 9.16 12.59
CA ASN A 43 -1.84 10.48 12.28
C ASN A 43 -1.75 10.76 10.76
N GLY A 44 -2.27 9.86 9.94
CA GLY A 44 -2.29 10.00 8.48
C GLY A 44 -1.06 9.42 7.78
N ASP A 45 -0.02 9.02 8.50
CA ASP A 45 1.16 8.44 7.90
C ASP A 45 0.88 7.05 7.31
N ILE A 46 1.55 6.74 6.21
CA ILE A 46 1.56 5.39 5.64
C ILE A 46 3.00 4.89 5.60
N GLU A 47 3.28 3.81 6.31
CA GLU A 47 4.59 3.18 6.29
C GLU A 47 4.60 2.06 5.26
N ILE A 48 5.66 1.99 4.45
CA ILE A 48 5.89 0.92 3.50
C ILE A 48 6.97 0.00 4.06
N TRP A 49 6.60 -1.25 4.25
CA TRP A 49 7.44 -2.28 4.85
C TRP A 49 7.73 -3.38 3.84
N ASN A 50 8.96 -3.86 3.84
CA ASN A 50 9.41 -5.01 3.10
C ASN A 50 9.56 -6.20 4.05
N PRO A 51 8.84 -7.32 3.81
CA PRO A 51 8.88 -8.47 4.71
C PRO A 51 10.23 -9.20 4.73
N LEU A 52 11.06 -9.10 3.67
CA LEU A 52 12.40 -9.69 3.56
C LEU A 52 12.55 -11.08 4.22
N ALA A 53 11.65 -12.02 3.88
CA ALA A 53 11.64 -13.38 4.44
C ALA A 53 11.65 -13.45 5.99
N GLY A 54 11.06 -12.46 6.66
CA GLY A 54 10.97 -12.34 8.12
C GLY A 54 11.86 -11.23 8.70
N ALA A 55 12.84 -10.72 7.94
CA ALA A 55 13.70 -9.62 8.36
C ALA A 55 13.08 -8.25 8.01
N TRP A 56 11.90 -7.96 8.58
CA TRP A 56 11.10 -6.78 8.29
C TRP A 56 11.91 -5.48 8.24
N HIS A 57 11.83 -4.78 7.11
CA HIS A 57 12.52 -3.52 6.87
C HIS A 57 11.53 -2.42 6.48
N GLN A 58 11.54 -1.32 7.23
CA GLN A 58 10.76 -0.13 6.89
C GLN A 58 11.49 0.63 5.77
N GLU A 59 10.94 0.61 4.56
CA GLU A 59 11.57 1.25 3.40
C GLU A 59 11.33 2.75 3.38
N THR A 60 10.08 3.18 3.60
CA THR A 60 9.72 4.60 3.56
C THR A 60 8.47 4.90 4.38
N VAL A 61 8.25 6.19 4.65
CA VAL A 61 7.02 6.71 5.25
C VAL A 61 6.45 7.80 4.37
N LEU A 62 5.26 7.57 3.85
CA LEU A 62 4.45 8.57 3.17
C LEU A 62 3.80 9.43 4.23
N ARG A 63 4.37 10.62 4.46
CA ARG A 63 3.87 11.54 5.47
C ARG A 63 2.64 12.26 4.93
N SER A 64 1.56 12.20 5.69
CA SER A 64 0.37 12.99 5.40
C SER A 64 0.40 14.31 6.14
N GLY A 65 -0.39 15.28 5.69
CA GLY A 65 -0.51 16.58 6.37
C GLY A 65 -1.22 16.46 7.71
N ALA A 66 -1.23 17.56 8.47
CA ALA A 66 -1.99 17.66 9.72
C ALA A 66 -3.49 17.39 9.50
N ASP A 67 -4.16 16.93 10.57
CA ASP A 67 -5.59 16.62 10.62
C ASP A 67 -6.06 15.58 9.60
N ARG A 68 -5.23 14.54 9.39
CA ARG A 68 -5.56 13.39 8.55
C ARG A 68 -5.35 12.10 9.30
N SER A 69 -6.19 11.12 8.99
CA SER A 69 -6.06 9.71 9.40
C SER A 69 -5.99 8.84 8.14
N VAL A 70 -5.48 7.62 8.28
CA VAL A 70 -5.59 6.59 7.25
C VAL A 70 -6.42 5.45 7.83
N ASP A 71 -7.65 5.28 7.32
CA ASP A 71 -8.62 4.34 7.87
C ASP A 71 -8.87 3.14 6.94
N GLY A 72 -8.45 3.26 5.69
CA GLY A 72 -8.46 2.18 4.72
C GLY A 72 -7.29 2.30 3.77
N LEU A 73 -6.72 1.16 3.39
CA LEU A 73 -5.63 1.05 2.45
C LEU A 73 -5.92 -0.06 1.46
N VAL A 74 -5.53 0.18 0.21
CA VAL A 74 -5.69 -0.82 -0.83
C VAL A 74 -4.57 -0.74 -1.85
N TRP A 75 -4.11 -1.92 -2.23
CA TRP A 75 -3.21 -2.09 -3.36
C TRP A 75 -4.01 -2.52 -4.58
N VAL A 76 -3.65 -1.95 -5.73
CA VAL A 76 -4.11 -2.39 -7.05
C VAL A 76 -2.87 -2.74 -7.84
N ASN A 77 -2.73 -4.00 -8.25
CA ASN A 77 -1.63 -4.44 -9.09
C ASN A 77 -2.13 -4.63 -10.51
N ASP A 78 -1.41 -4.04 -11.46
CA ASP A 78 -1.57 -4.37 -12.87
C ASP A 78 -1.10 -5.82 -13.11
N PRO A 79 -1.64 -6.51 -14.13
CA PRO A 79 -1.17 -7.84 -14.49
C PRO A 79 0.28 -7.80 -14.96
N ASP A 80 1.00 -8.90 -14.72
CA ASP A 80 2.35 -9.10 -15.25
C ASP A 80 2.30 -9.10 -16.79
N ASP A 81 3.30 -8.48 -17.41
CA ASP A 81 3.43 -8.44 -18.87
C ASP A 81 4.12 -9.73 -19.35
N ASP A 82 3.29 -10.64 -19.86
CA ASP A 82 3.71 -11.95 -20.36
C ASP A 82 4.24 -11.89 -21.81
N ASP A 83 4.17 -10.72 -22.48
CA ASP A 83 4.40 -10.59 -23.94
C ASP A 83 5.88 -10.32 -24.28
N THR A 84 6.74 -10.21 -23.28
CA THR A 84 8.20 -10.00 -23.44
C THR A 84 9.00 -11.20 -22.95
N THR A 85 10.20 -11.40 -23.52
CA THR A 85 11.09 -12.52 -23.17
C THR A 85 11.55 -12.53 -21.69
N ALA A 86 11.27 -11.46 -20.94
CA ALA A 86 11.44 -11.37 -19.51
C ALA A 86 10.16 -10.83 -18.89
N ALA A 87 9.39 -11.67 -18.22
CA ALA A 87 8.14 -11.28 -17.54
C ALA A 87 8.39 -10.07 -16.63
N LEU A 88 7.90 -8.90 -17.04
CA LEU A 88 8.00 -7.68 -16.24
C LEU A 88 6.85 -7.68 -15.24
N PRO A 89 7.14 -7.51 -13.94
CA PRO A 89 6.09 -7.47 -12.94
C PRO A 89 5.19 -6.27 -13.16
N GLY A 90 3.88 -6.48 -13.01
CA GLY A 90 2.90 -5.42 -13.11
C GLY A 90 3.10 -4.34 -12.05
N ARG A 91 2.65 -3.12 -12.34
CA ARG A 91 2.79 -1.99 -11.43
C ARG A 91 1.83 -2.12 -10.24
N SER A 92 2.34 -1.91 -9.03
CA SER A 92 1.53 -1.77 -7.81
C SER A 92 1.20 -0.30 -7.52
N ARG A 93 -0.09 0.01 -7.36
CA ARG A 93 -0.61 1.35 -7.00
C ARG A 93 -1.26 1.28 -5.62
N LEU A 94 -1.06 2.32 -4.82
CA LEU A 94 -1.56 2.39 -3.45
C LEU A 94 -2.60 3.50 -3.31
N PHE A 95 -3.72 3.17 -2.69
CA PHE A 95 -4.80 4.10 -2.40
C PHE A 95 -5.13 4.10 -0.91
N SER A 96 -5.57 5.25 -0.40
CA SER A 96 -6.04 5.39 0.97
C SER A 96 -7.35 6.19 1.06
N ILE A 97 -8.06 5.97 2.16
CA ILE A 97 -9.15 6.82 2.66
C ILE A 97 -8.85 7.23 4.09
N GLY A 98 -9.46 8.33 4.53
CA GLY A 98 -9.30 8.83 5.89
C GLY A 98 -10.45 9.75 6.27
N TYR A 99 -11.53 9.17 6.84
CA TYR A 99 -12.80 9.82 7.22
C TYR A 99 -13.20 11.06 6.40
N THR A 100 -13.11 10.96 5.08
CA THR A 100 -13.50 12.01 4.14
C THR A 100 -14.18 11.38 2.92
N SER A 101 -14.81 12.20 2.09
CA SER A 101 -15.35 11.78 0.80
C SER A 101 -14.29 11.58 -0.30
N ALA A 102 -13.00 11.67 0.04
CA ALA A 102 -11.90 11.62 -0.93
C ALA A 102 -11.09 10.32 -0.82
N VAL A 103 -10.73 9.78 -1.99
CA VAL A 103 -9.73 8.73 -2.14
C VAL A 103 -8.42 9.36 -2.59
N THR A 104 -7.31 8.99 -1.96
CA THR A 104 -5.97 9.46 -2.32
C THR A 104 -5.17 8.33 -2.96
N GLU A 105 -4.64 8.59 -4.16
CA GLU A 105 -3.60 7.77 -4.78
C GLU A 105 -2.23 8.29 -4.36
N TRP A 106 -1.30 7.40 -4.04
CA TRP A 106 0.04 7.76 -3.59
C TRP A 106 1.11 7.43 -4.63
N ASP A 107 2.05 8.35 -4.79
CA ASP A 107 3.28 8.11 -5.53
C ASP A 107 4.35 7.58 -4.58
N LEU A 108 4.67 6.29 -4.74
CA LEU A 108 5.66 5.59 -3.92
C LEU A 108 7.09 6.04 -4.22
N SER A 109 7.35 6.63 -5.40
CA SER A 109 8.68 7.09 -5.77
C SER A 109 9.03 8.44 -5.14
N THR A 110 8.06 9.35 -5.10
CA THR A 110 8.23 10.69 -4.52
C THR A 110 7.77 10.79 -3.07
N ALA A 111 7.15 9.73 -2.55
CA ALA A 111 6.54 9.67 -1.23
C ALA A 111 5.48 10.76 -0.97
N ARG A 112 4.72 11.12 -2.01
CA ARG A 112 3.71 12.19 -1.97
C ARG A 112 2.36 11.72 -2.50
N PRO A 113 1.25 12.39 -2.12
CA PRO A 113 -0.03 12.20 -2.78
C PRO A 113 0.09 12.50 -4.27
N LEU A 114 -0.31 11.55 -5.11
CA LEU A 114 -0.30 11.67 -6.56
C LEU A 114 -1.59 12.31 -7.07
N ARG A 115 -2.74 11.79 -6.61
CA ARG A 115 -4.07 12.25 -7.02
C ARG A 115 -5.06 12.16 -5.88
N HIS A 116 -6.04 13.06 -5.90
CA HIS A 116 -7.22 13.01 -5.04
C HIS A 116 -8.46 12.92 -5.93
N ALA A 117 -9.34 11.98 -5.63
CA ALA A 117 -10.65 11.85 -6.26
C ALA A 117 -11.73 11.94 -5.19
N SER A 118 -12.72 12.80 -5.38
CA SER A 118 -13.87 12.93 -4.48
C SER A 118 -15.16 13.05 -5.29
N GLY A 119 -16.29 12.76 -4.67
CA GLY A 119 -17.62 12.87 -5.27
C GLY A 119 -18.61 13.61 -4.37
N GLN A 120 -19.81 13.86 -4.90
CA GLN A 120 -20.94 14.42 -4.16
C GLN A 120 -21.63 13.31 -3.34
N HIS A 121 -20.91 12.76 -2.37
CA HIS A 121 -21.38 11.73 -1.44
C HIS A 121 -20.80 11.98 -0.05
N GLY A 122 -21.30 11.25 0.96
CA GLY A 122 -20.77 11.31 2.32
C GLY A 122 -19.38 10.67 2.46
N ASP A 123 -18.89 10.59 3.69
CA ASP A 123 -17.57 10.05 3.97
C ASP A 123 -17.44 8.58 3.60
N ILE A 124 -16.27 8.21 3.09
CA ILE A 124 -15.96 6.84 2.71
C ILE A 124 -15.46 6.10 3.95
N TRP A 125 -16.16 5.03 4.34
CA TRP A 125 -15.82 4.21 5.50
C TRP A 125 -15.01 2.95 5.14
N THR A 126 -15.14 2.49 3.90
CA THR A 126 -14.50 1.26 3.43
C THR A 126 -14.25 1.34 1.94
N LEU A 127 -13.17 0.71 1.48
CA LEU A 127 -12.84 0.56 0.08
C LEU A 127 -12.16 -0.80 -0.15
N SER A 128 -12.41 -1.40 -1.32
CA SER A 128 -11.82 -2.68 -1.71
C SER A 128 -11.52 -2.64 -3.21
N PRO A 129 -10.44 -3.28 -3.68
CA PRO A 129 -10.19 -3.36 -5.11
C PRO A 129 -11.10 -4.45 -5.70
N VAL A 130 -11.46 -4.31 -6.97
CA VAL A 130 -12.09 -5.40 -7.73
C VAL A 130 -11.00 -6.22 -8.39
N GLU A 131 -11.05 -7.54 -8.22
CA GLU A 131 -10.16 -8.45 -8.94
C GLU A 131 -10.63 -8.60 -10.40
N SER A 132 -9.77 -8.25 -11.34
CA SER A 132 -10.04 -8.44 -12.77
C SER A 132 -9.93 -9.93 -13.12
N ARG A 133 -11.06 -10.61 -13.33
CA ARG A 133 -11.06 -11.99 -13.81
C ARG A 133 -10.43 -12.07 -15.20
N ARG A 134 -9.25 -12.67 -15.35
CA ARG A 134 -8.79 -13.18 -16.66
C ARG A 134 -9.81 -14.24 -17.10
N ARG A 135 -10.63 -13.95 -18.13
CA ARG A 135 -11.42 -14.97 -18.83
C ARG A 135 -10.45 -15.90 -19.55
N HIS A 136 -10.04 -16.99 -18.93
CA HIS A 136 -9.50 -18.12 -19.67
C HIS A 136 -10.66 -18.84 -20.36
N GLN A 137 -11.06 -18.34 -21.54
CA GLN A 137 -11.95 -19.07 -22.44
C GLN A 137 -11.07 -19.68 -23.54
N ALA A 138 -10.52 -20.85 -23.24
CA ALA A 138 -9.92 -21.74 -24.23
C ALA A 138 -10.52 -23.14 -24.06
N GLY A 139 -11.81 -23.25 -24.32
CA GLY A 139 -12.43 -24.53 -24.66
C GLY A 139 -12.29 -24.71 -26.16
N LYS A 140 -11.32 -25.52 -26.59
CA LYS A 140 -11.34 -26.12 -27.92
C LYS A 140 -12.24 -27.35 -27.78
N GLU A 141 -13.51 -27.21 -28.14
CA GLU A 141 -14.35 -28.38 -28.40
C GLU A 141 -13.77 -29.10 -29.63
N VAL A 142 -13.54 -30.40 -29.47
CA VAL A 142 -13.19 -31.36 -30.53
C VAL A 142 -14.48 -31.97 -31.03
#